data_AF-A0AAN4KQS7-F1
#
_entry.id   AF-A0AAN4KQS7-F1
#
_cell.length_a   1.000
_cell.length_b   1.000
_cell.length_c   1.000
_cell.angle_alpha   90.00
_cell.angle_beta   90.00
_cell.angle_gamma   90.00
#
_symmetry.space_group_name_H-M   'P 1'
#
loop_
_entity.id
_entity.type
_entity.pdbx_description
1 polymer ?
#
loop_
_entity_poly.entity_id
_entity_poly.type
_entity_poly.pdbx_seq_one_letter_code
_entity_poly.pdbx_strand_id
1 'polypeptide(L)'
;MKGWINTYPHKIHASVLLLDNEIHNWKVGENYWTSPFSMKWSFPFPANMHEYIVKNNTWIVYTPEQHSKVFQELAPEWMKQWAVANDYIGKMPYK
;
A
#
# COMPACT_ATOMS: atom_id res chain seq x y z
N MET A 1 15.79 17.60 -9.95
CA MET A 1 15.17 16.30 -10.31
C MET A 1 13.67 16.47 -10.30
N LYS A 2 12.96 16.29 -11.44
CA LYS A 2 11.49 16.22 -11.43
C LYS A 2 11.11 14.89 -10.78
N GLY A 3 10.49 14.92 -9.60
CA GLY A 3 9.88 13.73 -9.02
C GLY A 3 8.72 13.26 -9.89
N TRP A 4 8.41 11.95 -9.88
CA TRP A 4 7.28 11.35 -10.62
C TRP A 4 5.94 12.07 -10.38
N ILE A 5 5.81 12.73 -9.22
CA ILE A 5 4.69 13.62 -8.82
C ILE A 5 4.43 14.77 -9.82
N ASN A 6 5.40 15.14 -10.66
CA ASN A 6 5.30 16.27 -11.59
C ASN A 6 5.11 15.86 -13.06
N THR A 7 4.84 14.58 -13.36
CA THR A 7 4.69 14.07 -14.72
C THR A 7 3.36 13.35 -14.86
N TYR A 8 2.40 13.98 -15.55
CA TYR A 8 1.06 13.45 -15.74
C TYR A 8 0.84 13.00 -17.20
N PRO A 9 0.03 11.96 -17.45
CA PRO A 9 -0.57 11.09 -16.44
C PRO A 9 0.43 10.09 -15.86
N HIS A 10 0.20 9.64 -14.62
CA HIS A 10 0.97 8.56 -14.01
C HIS A 10 0.11 7.65 -13.15
N LYS A 11 0.66 6.50 -12.79
CA LYS A 11 -0.01 5.50 -11.95
C LYS A 11 0.36 5.71 -10.49
N ILE A 12 -0.65 5.57 -9.62
CA ILE A 12 -0.47 5.46 -8.18
C ILE A 12 -1.03 4.12 -7.75
N HIS A 13 -0.27 3.40 -6.94
CA HIS A 13 -0.65 2.11 -6.43
C HIS A 13 -0.79 2.16 -4.91
N ALA A 14 -1.84 1.53 -4.41
CA ALA A 14 -1.93 1.12 -3.01
C ALA A 14 -1.63 -0.38 -2.92
N SER A 15 -0.86 -0.77 -1.91
CA SER A 15 -0.59 -2.17 -1.58
C SER A 15 -0.88 -2.42 -0.11
N VAL A 16 -1.52 -3.53 0.20
CA VAL A 16 -1.64 -4.06 1.57
C VAL A 16 -1.05 -5.46 1.63
N LEU A 17 -0.37 -5.75 2.73
CA LEU A 17 0.10 -7.07 3.11
C LEU A 17 -0.86 -7.59 4.18
N LEU A 18 -1.52 -8.69 3.88
CA LEU A 18 -2.55 -9.29 4.72
C LEU A 18 -2.08 -10.62 5.28
N LEU A 19 -2.42 -10.89 6.54
CA LEU A 19 -2.41 -12.22 7.15
C LEU A 19 -3.73 -12.33 7.91
N ASP A 20 -4.43 -13.47 7.79
CA ASP A 20 -5.76 -13.66 8.39
C ASP A 20 -6.77 -12.53 8.11
N ASN A 21 -6.67 -11.93 6.92
CA ASN A 21 -7.49 -10.80 6.47
C ASN A 21 -7.28 -9.49 7.27
N GLU A 22 -6.20 -9.39 8.03
CA GLU A 22 -5.75 -8.17 8.74
C GLU A 22 -4.55 -7.53 8.06
N ILE A 23 -4.48 -6.20 8.05
CA ILE A 23 -3.36 -5.42 7.50
C ILE A 23 -2.19 -5.46 8.47
N HIS A 24 -1.12 -6.13 8.08
CA HIS A 24 0.17 -6.09 8.78
C HIS A 24 1.11 -5.03 8.22
N ASN A 25 0.92 -4.65 6.95
CA ASN A 25 1.71 -3.59 6.32
C ASN A 25 0.98 -2.99 5.13
N TRP A 26 1.29 -1.74 4.80
CA TRP A 26 0.68 -1.05 3.66
C TRP A 26 1.63 -0.01 3.05
N LYS A 27 1.38 0.36 1.80
CA LYS A 27 2.02 1.51 1.15
C LYS A 27 1.12 2.12 0.08
N VAL A 28 1.38 3.39 -0.23
CA VAL A 28 0.81 4.08 -1.39
C VAL A 28 1.94 4.80 -2.13
N GLY A 29 2.03 4.64 -3.45
CA GLY A 29 3.09 5.30 -4.24
C GLY A 29 3.20 4.79 -5.68
N GLU A 30 4.33 5.10 -6.32
CA GLU A 30 4.61 4.74 -7.72
C GLU A 30 4.83 3.23 -7.94
N ASN A 31 5.31 2.51 -6.93
CA ASN A 31 5.57 1.08 -7.02
C ASN A 31 4.63 0.31 -6.10
N TYR A 32 4.13 -0.84 -6.56
CA TYR A 32 3.34 -1.77 -5.76
C TYR A 32 4.18 -2.98 -5.29
N TRP A 33 3.62 -3.84 -4.45
CA TRP A 33 4.25 -5.12 -4.09
C TRP A 33 3.68 -6.22 -4.98
N THR A 34 4.52 -7.05 -5.59
CA THR A 34 4.05 -8.18 -6.40
C THR A 34 3.89 -9.46 -5.56
N SER A 35 4.67 -9.58 -4.49
CA SER A 35 4.60 -10.68 -3.53
C SER A 35 5.05 -10.22 -2.13
N PRO A 36 4.78 -11.01 -1.07
CA PRO A 36 5.35 -10.75 0.26
C PRO A 36 6.88 -10.62 0.23
N PHE A 37 7.56 -11.38 -0.66
CA PHE A 37 9.01 -11.35 -0.84
C PHE A 37 9.54 -10.05 -1.49
N SER A 38 8.66 -9.22 -2.04
CA SER A 38 9.04 -7.93 -2.64
C SER A 38 9.25 -6.82 -1.59
N MET A 39 8.99 -7.13 -0.32
CA MET A 39 9.13 -6.21 0.79
C MET A 39 10.48 -6.36 1.48
N LYS A 40 10.91 -5.30 2.17
CA LYS A 40 12.05 -5.38 3.08
C LYS A 40 11.59 -6.04 4.37
N TRP A 41 12.09 -7.24 4.63
CA TRP A 41 11.90 -7.96 5.88
C TRP A 41 13.20 -7.95 6.67
N SER A 42 13.09 -7.95 7.99
CA SER A 42 14.21 -8.28 8.86
C SER A 42 14.53 -9.77 8.71
N PHE A 43 15.82 -10.11 8.69
CA PHE A 43 16.26 -11.50 8.74
C PHE A 43 16.33 -11.98 10.21
N PRO A 44 15.93 -13.23 10.52
CA PRO A 44 15.39 -14.25 9.62
C PRO A 44 13.97 -13.91 9.13
N PHE A 45 13.61 -14.38 7.94
CA PHE A 45 12.25 -14.22 7.42
C PHE A 45 11.23 -14.90 8.34
N PRO A 46 10.01 -14.33 8.50
CA PRO A 46 8.95 -14.98 9.26
C PRO A 46 8.65 -16.38 8.70
N ALA A 47 8.46 -17.36 9.57
CA ALA A 47 8.15 -18.74 9.14
C ALA A 47 6.84 -18.82 8.34
N ASN A 48 5.86 -17.99 8.71
CA ASN A 48 4.55 -17.87 8.06
C ASN A 48 4.55 -16.92 6.85
N MET A 49 5.72 -16.53 6.32
CA MET A 49 5.81 -15.60 5.19
C MET A 49 4.97 -16.01 3.97
N HIS A 50 4.80 -17.32 3.76
CA HIS A 50 4.03 -17.91 2.67
C HIS A 50 2.51 -17.78 2.84
N GLU A 51 2.02 -17.50 4.05
CA GLU A 51 0.61 -17.30 4.36
C GLU A 51 0.15 -15.87 4.04
N TYR A 52 1.10 -14.93 3.96
CA TYR A 52 0.77 -13.55 3.65
C TYR A 52 0.27 -13.37 2.21
N ILE A 53 -0.74 -12.52 2.07
CA ILE A 53 -1.35 -12.17 0.79
C ILE A 53 -1.09 -10.69 0.51
N VAL A 54 -0.58 -10.39 -0.68
CA VAL A 54 -0.51 -9.02 -1.17
C VAL A 54 -1.74 -8.69 -1.99
N LYS A 55 -2.42 -7.59 -1.64
CA LYS A 55 -3.48 -7.00 -2.47
C LYS A 55 -3.04 -5.63 -2.96
N ASN A 56 -3.42 -5.29 -4.18
CA ASN A 56 -3.07 -4.03 -4.81
C ASN A 56 -4.29 -3.36 -5.43
N ASN A 57 -4.28 -2.04 -5.46
CA ASN A 57 -5.18 -1.23 -6.28
C ASN A 57 -4.38 -0.15 -7.01
N THR A 58 -4.82 0.21 -8.21
CA THR A 58 -4.11 1.15 -9.09
C THR A 58 -5.05 2.21 -9.61
N TRP A 59 -4.64 3.47 -9.50
CA TRP A 59 -5.31 4.61 -10.10
C TRP A 59 -4.39 5.26 -11.13
N ILE A 60 -4.97 5.76 -12.22
CA ILE A 60 -4.29 6.62 -13.18
C ILE A 60 -4.73 8.05 -12.86
N VAL A 61 -3.78 8.94 -12.62
CA VAL A 61 -4.05 10.35 -12.31
C VAL A 61 -3.52 11.25 -13.41
N TYR A 62 -4.27 12.32 -13.69
CA TYR A 62 -4.00 13.29 -14.75
C TYR A 62 -3.67 14.68 -14.20
N THR A 63 -3.94 14.93 -12.92
CA THR A 63 -3.70 16.23 -12.27
C THR A 63 -3.15 16.06 -10.83
N PRO A 64 -2.49 17.10 -10.28
CA PRO A 64 -2.05 17.12 -8.89
C PRO A 64 -3.18 16.95 -7.86
N GLU A 65 -4.37 17.42 -8.17
CA GLU A 65 -5.56 17.28 -7.31
C GLU A 65 -5.99 15.81 -7.26
N GLN A 66 -6.02 15.12 -8.41
CA GLN A 66 -6.32 13.69 -8.46
C GLN A 66 -5.25 12.87 -7.74
N HIS A 67 -3.97 13.23 -7.91
CA HIS A 67 -2.87 12.64 -7.14
C HIS A 67 -3.15 12.75 -5.64
N SER A 68 -3.39 13.97 -5.15
CA SER A 68 -3.62 14.24 -3.73
C SER A 68 -4.85 13.49 -3.22
N LYS A 69 -5.91 13.41 -4.02
CA LYS A 69 -7.13 12.67 -3.70
C LYS A 69 -6.88 11.16 -3.49
N VAL A 70 -5.97 10.55 -4.26
CA VAL A 70 -5.63 9.13 -4.07
C VAL A 70 -5.05 8.91 -2.66
N PHE A 71 -4.11 9.74 -2.23
CA PHE A 71 -3.46 9.58 -0.92
C PHE A 71 -4.36 9.94 0.26
N GLN A 72 -5.24 10.92 0.09
CA GLN A 72 -6.06 11.45 1.17
C GLN A 72 -7.39 10.71 1.36
N GLU A 73 -7.94 10.14 0.27
CA GLU A 73 -9.29 9.59 0.25
C GLU A 73 -9.33 8.18 -0.35
N LEU A 74 -8.97 8.02 -1.63
CA LEU A 74 -9.28 6.78 -2.35
C LEU A 74 -8.51 5.56 -1.83
N ALA A 75 -7.22 5.72 -1.50
CA ALA A 75 -6.43 4.64 -0.95
C ALA A 75 -6.86 4.28 0.49
N PRO A 76 -7.03 5.24 1.42
CA PRO A 76 -7.62 4.96 2.73
C PRO A 76 -8.98 4.26 2.65
N GLU A 77 -9.92 4.75 1.82
CA GLU A 77 -11.23 4.12 1.66
C GLU A 77 -11.14 2.69 1.12
N TRP A 78 -10.24 2.44 0.17
CA TRP A 78 -10.00 1.08 -0.32
C TRP A 78 -9.43 0.17 0.77
N MET A 79 -8.53 0.67 1.63
CA MET A 79 -7.92 -0.12 2.71
C MET A 79 -8.88 -0.47 3.85
N LYS A 80 -9.98 0.29 4.03
CA LYS A 80 -11.00 0.02 5.07
C LYS A 80 -11.75 -1.31 4.92
N GLN A 81 -11.52 -2.05 3.83
CA GLN A 81 -12.06 -3.40 3.64
C GLN A 81 -11.46 -4.43 4.61
N TRP A 82 -10.35 -4.10 5.26
CA TRP A 82 -9.62 -4.99 6.17
C TRP A 82 -9.41 -4.32 7.52
N ALA A 83 -9.42 -5.11 8.59
CA ALA A 83 -8.97 -4.64 9.90
C ALA A 83 -7.46 -4.43 9.90
N VAL A 84 -6.94 -3.56 10.77
CA VAL A 84 -5.49 -3.44 11.01
C VAL A 84 -5.11 -4.43 12.10
N ALA A 85 -3.99 -5.14 11.90
CA ALA A 85 -3.51 -6.11 12.88
C ALA A 85 -3.32 -5.46 14.26
N ASN A 86 -3.66 -6.18 15.33
CA ASN A 86 -3.65 -5.64 16.69
C ASN A 86 -2.25 -5.19 17.15
N ASP A 87 -1.21 -5.80 16.61
CA ASP A 87 0.20 -5.52 16.89
C ASP A 87 0.84 -4.56 15.87
N TYR A 88 0.04 -3.92 15.02
CA TYR A 88 0.53 -3.04 13.96
C TYR A 88 1.34 -1.85 14.51
N ILE A 89 2.55 -1.68 13.98
CA ILE A 89 3.44 -0.58 14.34
C ILE A 89 3.60 0.37 13.15
N GLY A 90 3.23 1.63 13.34
CA GLY A 90 3.46 2.69 12.36
C GLY A 90 2.28 3.64 12.20
N LYS A 91 2.23 4.30 11.04
CA LYS A 91 1.10 5.16 10.68
C LYS A 91 -0.05 4.29 10.20
N MET A 92 -1.25 4.51 10.73
CA MET A 92 -2.45 3.79 10.29
C MET A 92 -2.73 4.03 8.79
N PRO A 93 -3.19 2.99 8.06
CA PRO A 93 -3.55 3.08 6.63
C PRO A 93 -4.72 4.04 6.35
N TYR A 94 -5.58 4.21 7.36
CA TYR A 94 -6.72 5.10 7.35
C TYR A 94 -6.90 5.71 8.75
N LYS A 95 -7.64 6.82 8.82
CA LYS A 95 -8.03 7.46 10.08
C LYS A 95 -9.33 6.87 10.61
#